data_AF-A0A382FBM2-F1
#
_entry.id   AF-A0A382FBM2-F1
#
_cell.length_a   1.000
_cell.length_b   1.000
_cell.length_c   1.000
_cell.angle_alpha   90.00
_cell.angle_beta   90.00
_cell.angle_gamma   90.00
#
_symmetry.space_group_name_H-M   'P 1'
#
loop_
_entity.id
_entity.type
_entity.pdbx_description
1 polymer ?
#
loop_
_entity_poly.entity_id
_entity_poly.type
_entity_poly.pdbx_seq_one_letter_code
_entity_poly.pdbx_strand_id
1 'polypeptide(L)'
;MPFLYFAAIVALIGLMPMPYVGYTLVKIGVASGCLLAITKVSEVKLFEVNANIWLVGLAVLYNPILPIYLTRNIWIFLDIVTAIILIYLAKKLANNDDSNDFSIIESKLKSIDKSKIEKGANSFVKKMLLTGIFLLIIIALTEIFIK
;
A
#
# COMPACT_ATOMS: atom_id res chain seq x y z
N MET A 1 0.86 -4.22 0.22
CA MET A 1 1.61 -5.00 -0.81
C MET A 1 1.27 -6.49 -0.74
N PRO A 2 0.49 -7.02 -1.70
CA PRO A 2 -0.01 -8.40 -1.66
C PRO A 2 1.10 -9.48 -1.74
N PHE A 3 2.23 -9.16 -2.36
CA PHE A 3 3.34 -10.11 -2.57
C PHE A 3 4.02 -10.58 -1.26
N LEU A 4 4.16 -9.70 -0.27
CA LEU A 4 4.75 -10.04 1.03
C LEU A 4 3.83 -10.98 1.83
N TYR A 5 2.51 -10.74 1.78
CA TYR A 5 1.53 -11.62 2.40
C TYR A 5 1.46 -12.97 1.68
N PHE A 6 1.53 -12.99 0.35
CA PHE A 6 1.62 -14.22 -0.42
C PHE A 6 2.84 -15.06 0.01
N ALA A 7 4.03 -14.45 0.05
CA ALA A 7 5.25 -15.15 0.48
C ALA A 7 5.15 -15.67 1.92
N ALA A 8 4.54 -14.91 2.84
CA ALA A 8 4.31 -15.34 4.21
C ALA A 8 3.34 -16.52 4.31
N ILE A 9 2.25 -16.52 3.53
CA ILE A 9 1.30 -17.64 3.48
C ILE A 9 1.98 -18.90 2.93
N VAL A 10 2.79 -18.76 1.87
CA VAL A 10 3.54 -19.88 1.31
C VAL A 10 4.53 -20.46 2.33
N ALA A 11 5.24 -19.62 3.10
CA ALA A 11 6.09 -20.08 4.19
C ALA A 11 5.30 -20.85 5.26
N LEU A 12 4.10 -20.36 5.63
CA LEU A 12 3.22 -21.06 6.58
C LEU A 12 2.73 -22.42 6.08
N ILE A 13 2.50 -22.57 4.77
CA ILE A 13 2.18 -23.87 4.15
C ILE A 13 3.34 -24.87 4.33
N GLY A 14 4.59 -24.38 4.37
CA GLY A 14 5.80 -25.17 4.63
C GLY A 14 5.84 -25.89 5.99
N LEU A 15 5.04 -25.46 6.97
CA LEU A 15 4.93 -26.14 8.27
C LEU A 15 4.29 -27.52 8.14
N MET A 16 3.45 -27.74 7.13
CA MET A 16 2.77 -29.00 6.92
C MET A 16 3.77 -30.13 6.60
N PRO A 17 3.57 -31.37 7.09
CA PRO A 17 4.32 -32.54 6.64
C PRO A 17 4.15 -32.74 5.13
N MET A 18 5.16 -32.31 4.38
CA MET A 18 5.21 -32.45 2.93
C MET A 18 6.39 -33.31 2.49
N PRO A 19 6.24 -34.07 1.39
CA PRO A 19 7.36 -34.74 0.75
C PRO A 19 8.37 -33.70 0.24
N TYR A 20 9.62 -34.13 0.04
CA TYR A 20 10.72 -33.25 -0.38
C TYR A 20 10.37 -32.36 -1.58
N VAL A 21 9.70 -32.93 -2.58
CA VAL A 21 9.25 -32.21 -3.78
C VAL A 21 8.24 -31.10 -3.46
N GLY A 22 7.32 -31.34 -2.52
CA GLY A 22 6.37 -30.32 -2.07
C GLY A 22 7.06 -29.16 -1.37
N TYR A 23 8.10 -29.45 -0.57
CA TYR A 23 8.90 -28.42 0.09
C TYR A 23 9.71 -27.56 -0.90
N THR A 24 10.13 -28.13 -2.02
CA THR A 24 10.77 -27.35 -3.10
C THR A 24 9.83 -26.31 -3.70
N LEU A 25 8.51 -26.59 -3.77
CA LEU A 25 7.53 -25.59 -4.24
C LEU A 25 7.39 -24.43 -3.25
N VAL A 26 7.43 -24.72 -1.95
CA VAL A 26 7.45 -23.68 -0.89
C VAL A 26 8.68 -22.79 -1.05
N LYS A 27 9.85 -23.40 -1.24
CA LYS A 27 11.11 -22.67 -1.52
C LYS A 27 10.99 -21.75 -2.72
N ILE A 28 10.50 -22.25 -3.85
CA ILE A 28 10.29 -21.44 -5.06
C ILE A 28 9.31 -20.30 -4.80
N GLY A 29 8.18 -20.57 -4.12
CA GLY A 29 7.16 -19.55 -3.86
C GLY A 29 7.65 -18.45 -2.91
N VAL A 30 8.38 -18.81 -1.85
CA VAL A 30 8.97 -17.82 -0.92
C VAL A 30 10.07 -17.03 -1.63
N ALA A 31 10.99 -17.69 -2.33
CA ALA A 31 12.09 -17.02 -3.02
C ALA A 31 11.60 -16.05 -4.10
N SER A 32 10.64 -16.48 -4.94
CA SER A 32 10.04 -15.63 -5.98
C SER A 32 9.23 -14.48 -5.39
N GLY A 33 8.45 -14.73 -4.33
CA GLY A 33 7.72 -13.69 -3.62
C GLY A 33 8.64 -12.62 -3.02
N CYS A 34 9.76 -13.04 -2.41
CA CYS A 34 10.80 -12.12 -1.92
C CYS A 34 11.45 -11.33 -3.06
N LEU A 35 11.77 -11.97 -4.18
CA LEU A 35 12.39 -11.31 -5.34
C LEU A 35 11.49 -10.21 -5.91
N LEU A 36 10.19 -10.50 -6.06
CA LEU A 36 9.20 -9.52 -6.51
C LEU A 36 9.05 -8.37 -5.51
N ALA A 37 9.05 -8.68 -4.20
CA ALA A 37 8.95 -7.68 -3.15
C ALA A 37 10.14 -6.68 -3.19
N ILE A 38 11.36 -7.13 -3.48
CA ILE A 38 12.55 -6.24 -3.59
C ILE A 38 12.32 -5.14 -4.62
N THR A 39 11.69 -5.45 -5.76
CA THR A 39 11.43 -4.45 -6.82
C THR A 39 10.40 -3.39 -6.44
N LYS A 40 9.60 -3.65 -5.39
CA LYS A 40 8.50 -2.78 -4.95
C LYS A 40 8.77 -2.09 -3.62
N VAL A 41 9.62 -2.66 -2.78
CA VAL A 41 10.02 -2.06 -1.50
C VAL A 41 11.02 -0.94 -1.77
N SER A 42 10.55 0.31 -1.62
CA SER A 42 11.41 1.48 -1.47
C SER A 42 12.13 1.46 -0.11
N GLU A 43 13.16 2.27 0.10
CA GLU A 43 14.18 2.23 1.18
C GLU A 43 13.66 2.18 2.65
N VAL A 44 12.90 1.15 3.00
CA VAL A 44 12.38 0.93 4.34
C VAL A 44 13.44 0.21 5.13
N LYS A 45 13.76 0.75 6.31
CA LYS A 45 14.66 0.11 7.26
C LYS A 45 13.90 -0.87 8.14
N LEU A 46 14.41 -2.08 8.29
CA LEU A 46 13.96 -3.10 9.21
C LEU A 46 15.11 -3.44 10.17
N PHE A 47 14.90 -3.25 11.49
CA PHE A 47 15.97 -3.42 12.49
C PHE A 47 17.24 -2.64 12.15
N GLU A 48 17.11 -1.36 11.77
CA GLU A 48 18.21 -0.46 11.36
C GLU A 48 18.93 -0.81 10.05
N VAL A 49 18.65 -1.98 9.47
CA VAL A 49 19.21 -2.45 8.19
C VAL A 49 18.17 -2.28 7.07
N ASN A 50 18.58 -2.07 5.83
CA ASN A 50 17.62 -1.97 4.71
C ASN A 50 16.83 -3.29 4.57
N ALA A 51 15.51 -3.18 4.42
CA ALA A 51 14.63 -4.34 4.23
C ALA A 51 15.01 -5.20 3.01
N ASN A 52 15.62 -4.59 2.00
CA ASN A 52 16.13 -5.30 0.83
C ASN A 52 17.19 -6.35 1.19
N ILE A 53 18.04 -6.09 2.19
CA ILE A 53 19.06 -7.06 2.65
C ILE A 53 18.38 -8.29 3.24
N TRP A 54 17.34 -8.11 4.05
CA TRP A 54 16.55 -9.21 4.61
C TRP A 54 15.85 -10.02 3.51
N LEU A 55 15.24 -9.35 2.54
CA LEU A 55 14.56 -10.02 1.43
C LEU A 55 15.53 -10.80 0.53
N VAL A 56 16.72 -10.24 0.24
CA VAL A 56 17.77 -10.94 -0.49
C VAL A 56 18.27 -12.14 0.30
N GLY A 57 18.51 -11.98 1.61
CA GLY A 57 18.93 -13.08 2.49
C GLY A 57 17.93 -14.23 2.49
N LEU A 58 16.62 -13.93 2.59
CA LEU A 58 15.56 -14.94 2.49
C LEU A 58 15.48 -15.56 1.10
N ALA A 59 15.60 -14.77 0.03
CA ALA A 59 15.58 -15.31 -1.34
C ALA A 59 16.74 -16.28 -1.60
N VAL A 60 17.93 -15.99 -1.06
CA VAL A 60 19.10 -16.89 -1.13
C VAL A 60 18.89 -18.13 -0.26
N LEU A 61 18.36 -17.97 0.95
CA LEU A 61 18.10 -19.06 1.88
C LEU A 61 17.11 -20.08 1.33
N TYR A 62 16.03 -19.61 0.70
CA TYR A 62 15.00 -20.44 0.07
C TYR A 62 15.30 -20.76 -1.40
N ASN A 63 16.51 -20.50 -1.91
CA ASN A 63 16.83 -20.76 -3.30
C ASN A 63 16.88 -22.28 -3.59
N PRO A 64 16.07 -22.81 -4.53
CA PRO A 64 16.10 -24.23 -4.89
C PRO A 64 17.36 -24.64 -5.66
N ILE A 65 18.07 -23.69 -6.29
CA ILE A 65 19.26 -23.96 -7.11
C ILE A 65 20.46 -24.36 -6.24
N LEU A 66 20.56 -23.78 -5.04
CA LEU A 66 21.58 -24.11 -4.04
C LEU A 66 20.89 -24.70 -2.80
N PRO A 67 20.43 -25.97 -2.86
CA PRO A 67 19.65 -26.56 -1.79
C PRO A 67 20.51 -26.72 -0.54
N ILE A 68 20.18 -25.94 0.49
CA ILE A 68 20.77 -26.11 1.81
C ILE A 68 20.09 -27.31 2.49
N TYR A 69 20.87 -28.34 2.78
CA TYR A 69 20.41 -29.55 3.46
C TYR A 69 20.38 -29.31 4.98
N LEU A 70 19.28 -28.73 5.46
CA LEU A 70 18.98 -28.68 6.89
C LEU A 70 17.95 -29.74 7.29
N THR A 71 17.94 -30.10 8.57
CA THR A 71 16.91 -30.98 9.13
C THR A 71 15.53 -30.29 9.08
N ARG A 72 14.47 -31.10 9.01
CA ARG A 72 13.11 -30.60 8.88
C ARG A 72 12.69 -29.68 10.04
N ASN A 73 13.14 -29.97 11.25
CA ASN A 73 12.84 -29.12 12.41
C ASN A 73 13.42 -27.70 12.27
N ILE A 74 14.62 -27.58 11.69
CA ILE A 74 15.26 -26.27 11.48
C ILE A 74 14.51 -25.51 10.39
N TRP A 75 14.12 -26.17 9.30
CA TRP A 75 13.32 -25.55 8.24
C TRP A 75 11.96 -25.05 8.74
N ILE A 76 11.25 -25.83 9.58
CA ILE A 76 9.99 -25.38 10.21
C ILE A 76 10.21 -24.12 11.05
N PHE A 77 11.28 -24.08 11.85
CA PHE A 77 11.63 -22.90 12.63
C PHE A 77 11.91 -21.69 11.71
N LEU A 78 12.63 -21.92 10.62
CA LEU A 78 12.96 -20.91 9.62
C LEU A 78 11.72 -20.36 8.91
N ASP A 79 10.77 -21.23 8.54
CA ASP A 79 9.50 -20.88 7.91
C ASP A 79 8.67 -19.97 8.82
N ILE A 80 8.60 -20.29 10.12
CA ILE A 80 7.91 -19.46 11.13
C ILE A 80 8.55 -18.07 11.23
N VAL A 81 9.88 -18.02 11.40
CA VAL A 81 10.61 -16.75 11.50
C VAL A 81 10.43 -15.92 10.22
N THR A 82 10.49 -16.57 9.06
CA THR A 82 10.29 -15.95 7.75
C THR A 82 8.90 -15.33 7.63
N ALA A 83 7.85 -16.07 7.99
CA ALA A 83 6.48 -15.56 7.97
C ALA A 83 6.31 -14.33 8.89
N ILE A 84 6.87 -14.36 10.10
CA ILE A 84 6.81 -13.24 11.05
C ILE A 84 7.50 -12.00 10.47
N ILE A 85 8.71 -12.15 9.94
CA ILE A 85 9.48 -11.04 9.35
C ILE A 85 8.72 -10.42 8.17
N LEU A 86 8.18 -11.24 7.27
CA LEU A 86 7.45 -10.77 6.09
C LEU A 86 6.15 -10.06 6.46
N ILE A 87 5.39 -10.57 7.44
CA ILE A 87 4.17 -9.93 7.94
C ILE A 87 4.50 -8.59 8.61
N TYR A 88 5.54 -8.55 9.43
CA TYR A 88 5.98 -7.32 10.09
C TYR A 88 6.42 -6.26 9.09
N LEU A 89 7.20 -6.65 8.07
CA LEU A 89 7.61 -5.76 6.99
C LEU A 89 6.40 -5.25 6.19
N ALA A 90 5.43 -6.11 5.88
CA ALA A 90 4.22 -5.72 5.17
C ALA A 90 3.41 -4.66 5.93
N LYS A 91 3.25 -4.82 7.25
CA LYS A 91 2.59 -3.83 8.11
C LYS A 91 3.36 -2.51 8.18
N LYS A 92 4.68 -2.57 8.34
CA LYS A 92 5.53 -1.38 8.39
C LYS A 92 5.43 -0.56 7.12
N LEU A 93 5.39 -1.23 5.97
CA LEU A 93 5.29 -0.59 4.67
C LEU A 93 3.91 0.04 4.44
N ALA A 94 2.83 -0.60 4.87
CA ALA A 94 1.48 -0.04 4.81
C ALA A 94 1.35 1.26 5.61
N ASN A 95 1.85 1.27 6.85
CA ASN A 95 1.81 2.48 7.70
C ASN A 95 2.64 3.64 7.14
N ASN A 96 3.74 3.35 6.43
CA ASN A 96 4.59 4.39 5.86
C ASN A 96 3.92 5.07 4.66
N ASP A 97 3.22 4.29 3.83
CA ASP A 97 2.50 4.77 2.64
C ASP A 97 1.41 5.80 3.02
N ASP A 98 0.56 5.45 3.99
CA ASP A 98 -0.50 6.33 4.49
C ASP A 98 0.04 7.67 5.03
N SER A 99 1.18 7.63 5.73
CA SER A 99 1.81 8.84 6.28
C SER A 99 2.42 9.75 5.20
N ASN A 100 3.02 9.15 4.17
CA ASN A 100 3.62 9.90 3.07
C ASN A 100 2.53 10.54 2.19
N ASP A 101 1.45 9.82 1.89
CA ASP A 101 0.35 10.35 1.08
C ASP A 101 -0.33 11.56 1.75
N PHE A 102 -0.57 11.50 3.07
CA PHE A 102 -1.09 12.64 3.81
C PHE A 102 -0.16 13.86 3.75
N SER A 103 1.16 13.66 3.89
CA SER A 103 2.15 14.75 3.80
C SER A 103 2.23 15.37 2.40
N ILE A 104 2.10 14.54 1.35
CA ILE A 104 2.07 14.97 -0.05
C ILE A 104 0.81 15.80 -0.30
N ILE A 105 -0.35 15.34 0.19
CA ILE A 105 -1.62 16.07 0.07
C ILE A 105 -1.53 17.42 0.81
N GLU A 106 -1.00 17.47 2.03
CA GLU A 106 -0.83 18.72 2.78
C GLU A 106 0.07 19.71 2.02
N SER A 107 1.18 19.23 1.46
CA SER A 107 2.10 20.07 0.66
C SER A 107 1.44 20.61 -0.62
N LYS A 108 0.63 19.79 -1.29
CA LYS A 108 -0.19 20.20 -2.45
C LYS A 108 -1.24 21.23 -2.05
N LEU A 109 -1.89 21.07 -0.90
CA LEU A 109 -2.86 22.02 -0.38
C LEU A 109 -2.22 23.35 0.00
N LYS A 110 -1.02 23.35 0.60
CA LYS A 110 -0.28 24.58 0.92
C LYS A 110 0.22 25.33 -0.31
N SER A 111 0.54 24.62 -1.39
CA SER A 111 0.99 25.24 -2.65
C SER A 111 -0.16 25.70 -3.54
N ILE A 112 -1.39 25.25 -3.27
CA ILE A 112 -2.57 25.79 -3.94
C ILE A 112 -2.80 27.23 -3.45
N ASP A 113 -2.81 28.16 -4.41
CA ASP A 113 -3.09 29.57 -4.16
C ASP A 113 -4.53 29.74 -3.64
N LYS A 114 -4.64 29.92 -2.32
CA LYS A 114 -5.89 30.14 -1.60
C LYS A 114 -6.67 31.33 -2.17
N SER A 115 -5.99 32.35 -2.70
CA SER A 115 -6.64 33.53 -3.30
C SER A 115 -7.34 33.19 -4.62
N LYS A 116 -6.83 32.21 -5.38
CA LYS A 116 -7.46 31.74 -6.62
C LYS A 116 -8.74 30.94 -6.31
N ILE A 117 -8.70 30.11 -5.26
CA ILE A 117 -9.86 29.37 -4.74
C ILE A 117 -10.93 30.34 -4.27
N GLU A 118 -10.56 31.35 -3.46
CA GLU A 118 -11.50 32.36 -2.95
C GLU A 118 -12.12 33.20 -4.06
N LYS A 119 -11.33 33.60 -5.08
CA LYS A 119 -11.86 34.31 -6.26
C LYS A 119 -12.83 33.45 -7.06
N GLY A 120 -12.52 32.18 -7.27
CA GLY A 120 -13.41 31.22 -7.97
C GLY A 120 -14.70 30.99 -7.20
N ALA A 121 -14.61 30.77 -5.89
CA ALA A 121 -15.75 30.61 -5.00
C ALA A 121 -16.65 31.86 -5.01
N ASN A 122 -16.07 33.05 -4.86
CA ASN A 122 -16.83 34.29 -4.86
C ASN A 122 -17.51 34.57 -6.21
N SER A 123 -16.84 34.25 -7.33
CA SER A 123 -17.45 34.35 -8.66
C SER A 123 -18.65 33.41 -8.81
N PHE A 124 -18.54 32.18 -8.32
CA PHE A 124 -19.62 31.20 -8.35
C PHE A 124 -20.80 31.64 -7.47
N VAL A 125 -20.53 32.04 -6.22
CA VAL A 125 -21.55 32.54 -5.29
C VAL A 125 -22.28 33.75 -5.87
N LYS A 126 -21.55 34.71 -6.46
CA LYS A 126 -22.18 35.88 -7.10
C LYS A 126 -23.10 35.48 -8.26
N LYS A 127 -22.68 34.53 -9.12
CA LYS A 127 -23.53 34.02 -10.21
C LYS A 127 -24.79 33.34 -9.67
N MET A 128 -24.63 32.51 -8.64
CA MET A 128 -25.74 31.79 -8.01
C MET A 128 -26.77 32.74 -7.36
N LEU A 129 -26.29 33.78 -6.66
CA LEU A 129 -27.16 34.80 -6.08
C LEU A 129 -27.89 35.63 -7.16
N LEU A 130 -27.21 35.98 -8.25
CA LEU A 130 -27.82 36.73 -9.36
C LEU A 130 -28.96 35.93 -10.01
N THR A 131 -28.75 34.63 -10.26
CA THR A 131 -29.79 33.75 -10.81
C THR A 131 -30.98 33.58 -9.87
N GLY A 132 -30.75 33.51 -8.56
CA GLY A 132 -31.83 33.42 -7.56
C GLY A 132 -32.69 34.68 -7.52
N ILE A 133 -32.06 35.86 -7.52
CA ILE A 133 -32.77 37.14 -7.56
C ILE A 133 -33.59 37.28 -8.85
N PHE A 134 -33.03 36.85 -9.98
CA PHE A 134 -33.73 36.88 -11.27
C PHE A 134 -35.00 36.01 -11.26
N LEU A 135 -34.94 34.81 -10.67
CA LEU A 135 -36.12 33.95 -10.49
C LEU A 135 -37.18 34.61 -9.62
N LEU A 136 -36.79 35.24 -8.50
CA LEU A 136 -37.74 35.94 -7.62
C LEU A 136 -38.44 37.10 -8.34
N ILE A 137 -37.73 37.84 -9.20
CA ILE A 137 -38.31 38.93 -10.00
C ILE A 137 -39.32 38.39 -11.02
N ILE A 138 -39.00 37.29 -11.71
CA ILE A 138 -39.94 36.64 -12.65
C ILE A 138 -41.23 36.24 -11.91
N ILE A 139 -41.10 35.60 -10.75
CA ILE A 139 -42.25 35.18 -9.94
C ILE A 139 -43.10 36.39 -9.54
N ALA A 140 -42.48 37.48 -9.07
CA ALA A 140 -43.20 38.70 -8.70
C ALA A 140 -43.95 39.34 -9.89
N LEU A 141 -43.34 39.35 -11.09
CA LEU A 141 -43.99 39.86 -12.30
C LEU A 141 -45.17 39.01 -12.73
N THR A 142 -45.06 37.68 -12.61
CA THR A 142 -46.19 36.79 -12.91
C THR A 142 -47.36 37.01 -11.97
N GLU A 143 -47.15 37.29 -10.68
CA GLU A 143 -48.24 37.61 -9.76
C GLU A 143 -48.94 38.95 -10.08
N ILE A 144 -48.21 39.94 -10.60
CA ILE A 144 -48.78 41.25 -10.95
C ILE A 144 -49.66 41.16 -12.20
N PHE A 145 -49.27 40.37 -13.22
CA PHE A 145 -50.03 40.24 -14.46
C PHE A 145 -51.23 39.30 -14.36
N ILE A 146 -51.25 38.41 -13.37
CA ILE A 146 -52.36 37.47 -13.14
C ILE A 146 -53.52 38.09 -12.34
N LYS A 147 -53.36 39.33 -11.87
CA LYS A 147 -54.32 40.09 -11.03
C LYS A 147 -55.00 41.18 -11.83
#